data_AF-A0A934MSV2-F1
#
_entry.id   AF-A0A934MSV2-F1
#
_cell.length_a   1.000
_cell.length_b   1.000
_cell.length_c   1.000
_cell.angle_alpha   90.00
_cell.angle_beta   90.00
_cell.angle_gamma   90.00
#
_symmetry.space_group_name_H-M   'P 1'
#
loop_
_entity.id
_entity.type
_entity.pdbx_description
1 polymer ?
#
loop_
_entity_poly.entity_id
_entity_poly.type
_entity_poly.pdbx_seq_one_letter_code
_entity_poly.pdbx_strand_id
1 'polypeptide(L)' 'MRENDLILEGATDRDVAALRALARGGAGPAPGDIAPLLAKGWVDVIGKDTIITLTGRTLIEGRT' A
#
# COMPACT_ATOMS: atom_id res chain seq x y z
N MET A 1 -5.17 -0.49 23.94
CA MET A 1 -4.64 -0.85 22.60
C MET A 1 -5.83 -1.33 21.80
N ARG A 2 -6.32 -0.60 20.80
CA ARG A 2 -7.50 -1.04 20.02
C ARG A 2 -7.07 -2.19 19.12
N GLU A 3 -7.77 -3.29 19.26
CA GLU A 3 -7.53 -4.62 18.69
C GLU A 3 -7.87 -4.72 17.19
N ASN A 4 -8.09 -3.60 16.50
CA ASN A 4 -8.76 -3.58 15.20
C ASN A 4 -7.90 -4.03 14.00
N ASP A 5 -6.57 -4.19 14.15
CA ASP A 5 -5.67 -4.21 12.98
C ASP A 5 -4.82 -5.49 12.83
N LEU A 6 -5.26 -6.62 13.38
CA LEU A 6 -4.59 -7.93 13.21
C LEU A 6 -4.60 -8.47 11.76
N ILE A 7 -5.33 -7.83 10.82
CA ILE A 7 -5.40 -8.26 9.41
C ILE A 7 -4.18 -7.78 8.59
N LEU A 8 -3.31 -6.96 9.17
CA LEU A 8 -2.20 -6.29 8.47
C LEU A 8 -0.81 -6.81 8.87
N GLU A 9 -0.73 -8.03 9.39
CA GLU A 9 0.56 -8.68 9.68
C GLU A 9 1.39 -8.83 8.39
N GLY A 10 2.66 -8.41 8.43
CA GLY A 10 3.59 -8.52 7.29
C GLY A 10 3.76 -7.26 6.43
N ALA A 11 3.22 -6.11 6.84
CA ALA A 11 3.57 -4.81 6.26
C ALA A 11 4.95 -4.36 6.72
N THR A 12 5.91 -4.33 5.80
CA THR A 12 7.24 -3.78 6.04
C THR A 12 7.22 -2.26 5.92
N ASP A 13 8.20 -1.58 6.51
CA ASP A 13 8.35 -0.13 6.36
C ASP A 13 8.54 0.27 4.89
N ARG A 14 9.16 -0.61 4.09
CA ARG A 14 9.30 -0.43 2.64
C ARG A 14 7.94 -0.44 1.94
N ASP A 15 7.07 -1.39 2.29
CA ASP A 15 5.72 -1.45 1.70
C ASP A 15 4.92 -0.18 2.04
N VAL A 16 5.00 0.27 3.29
CA VAL A 16 4.31 1.48 3.75
C VAL A 16 4.86 2.72 3.05
N ALA A 17 6.19 2.81 2.88
CA ALA A 17 6.81 3.91 2.15
C ALA A 17 6.38 3.94 0.68
N ALA A 18 6.27 2.78 0.02
CA ALA A 18 5.80 2.65 -1.36
C ALA A 18 4.32 3.05 -1.50
N LEU A 19 3.45 2.58 -0.59
CA LEU A 19 2.04 3.00 -0.56
C LEU A 19 1.89 4.51 -0.35
N ARG A 20 2.68 5.11 0.55
CA ARG A 20 2.68 6.56 0.77
C ARG A 20 3.22 7.33 -0.44
N ALA A 21 4.21 6.81 -1.14
CA ALA A 21 4.74 7.41 -2.36
C ALA A 21 3.66 7.43 -3.47
N LEU A 22 2.96 6.31 -3.65
CA LEU A 22 1.83 6.20 -4.57
C LEU A 22 0.70 7.17 -4.20
N ALA A 23 0.35 7.28 -2.91
CA ALA A 23 -0.72 8.16 -2.44
C ALA A 23 -0.44 9.66 -2.71
N ARG A 24 0.83 10.06 -2.77
CA ARG A 24 1.25 11.44 -3.06
C ARG A 24 1.23 11.78 -4.56
N GLY A 25 1.01 10.82 -5.45
CA GLY A 25 0.97 11.05 -6.89
C GLY A 25 2.29 11.56 -7.50
N GLY A 26 3.43 11.30 -6.81
CA GLY A 26 4.76 11.67 -7.30
C GLY A 26 5.26 10.72 -8.41
N ALA A 27 6.57 10.70 -8.67
CA ALA A 27 7.18 9.64 -9.47
C ALA A 27 6.76 8.29 -8.87
N GLY A 28 6.02 7.50 -9.64
CA GLY A 28 5.42 6.26 -9.17
C GLY A 28 6.49 5.33 -8.58
N PRO A 29 6.12 4.43 -7.65
CA PRO A 29 7.06 3.45 -7.12
C PRO A 29 7.71 2.68 -8.27
N ALA A 30 8.97 2.27 -8.10
CA ALA A 30 9.61 1.43 -9.10
C ALA A 30 8.74 0.18 -9.33
N PRO A 31 8.69 -0.39 -10.56
CA PRO A 31 7.85 -1.55 -10.84
C PRO A 31 8.06 -2.72 -9.85
N GLY A 32 9.29 -2.88 -9.34
CA GLY A 32 9.62 -3.88 -8.31
C GLY A 32 9.01 -3.62 -6.92
N ASP A 33 8.62 -2.38 -6.62
CA ASP A 33 7.92 -2.04 -5.36
C ASP A 33 6.40 -2.22 -5.49
N ILE A 34 5.84 -2.29 -6.70
CA ILE A 34 4.40 -2.50 -6.92
C ILE A 34 4.01 -3.97 -6.82
N ALA A 35 4.80 -4.89 -7.37
CA ALA A 35 4.46 -6.31 -7.41
C ALA A 35 4.16 -6.92 -6.01
N PRO A 36 4.93 -6.63 -4.95
CA PRO A 36 4.62 -7.11 -3.60
C PRO A 36 3.31 -6.53 -3.05
N LEU A 37 3.03 -5.25 -3.31
CA LEU A 37 1.81 -4.59 -2.87
C LEU A 37 0.56 -5.15 -3.58
N LEU A 38 0.71 -5.46 -4.87
CA LEU A 38 -0.34 -6.08 -5.69
C LEU A 38 -0.64 -7.50 -5.20
N ALA A 39 0.39 -8.31 -4.92
CA ALA A 39 0.23 -9.65 -4.39
C ALA A 39 -0.49 -9.68 -3.03
N LYS A 40 -0.35 -8.61 -2.24
CA LYS A 40 -1.03 -8.43 -0.95
C LYS A 40 -2.44 -7.82 -1.08
N GLY A 41 -2.86 -7.43 -2.29
CA GLY A 41 -4.14 -6.77 -2.53
C GLY A 41 -4.23 -5.34 -1.96
N TRP A 42 -3.08 -4.70 -1.71
CA TRP A 42 -3.02 -3.33 -1.16
C TRP A 42 -3.07 -2.27 -2.26
N VAL A 43 -2.76 -2.68 -3.48
CA VAL A 43 -2.93 -1.89 -4.70
C VAL A 43 -3.58 -2.76 -5.77
N ASP A 44 -4.15 -2.11 -6.78
CA ASP A 44 -4.65 -2.75 -8.00
C ASP A 44 -4.14 -1.97 -9.22
N VAL A 45 -4.12 -2.62 -10.38
CA VAL A 45 -3.69 -2.01 -11.65
C VAL A 45 -4.86 -1.98 -12.62
N ILE A 46 -5.33 -0.78 -12.94
CA ILE A 46 -6.40 -0.56 -13.92
C ILE A 46 -5.77 0.09 -15.15
N GLY A 47 -5.61 -0.69 -16.21
CA GLY A 47 -4.91 -0.26 -17.41
C GLY A 47 -3.44 0.04 -17.13
N LYS A 48 -3.05 1.32 -17.16
CA LYS A 48 -1.68 1.77 -16.86
C LYS A 48 -1.55 2.38 -15.47
N ASP A 49 -2.66 2.56 -14.77
CA ASP A 49 -2.70 3.28 -13.51
C ASP A 49 -2.69 2.29 -12.35
N THR A 50 -1.92 2.60 -11.32
CA THR A 50 -1.94 1.86 -10.05
C THR A 50 -2.79 2.62 -9.04
N ILE A 51 -3.80 1.96 -8.50
CA ILE A 51 -4.69 2.52 -7.48
C ILE A 51 -4.43 1.86 -6.13
N ILE A 52 -4.61 2.61 -5.03
CA ILE A 52 -4.54 2.06 -3.67
C ILE A 52 -5.92 1.51 -3.31
N THR A 53 -5.98 0.24 -2.88
CA THR A 53 -7.25 -0.37 -2.43
C THR A 53 -7.66 0.17 -1.06
N LEU A 54 -8.87 -0.15 -0.62
CA LEU A 54 -9.30 0.20 0.74
C LEU A 54 -8.32 -0.35 1.80
N THR A 55 -7.87 -1.60 1.64
CA THR A 55 -6.90 -2.24 2.56
C THR A 55 -5.57 -1.49 2.57
N GLY A 56 -5.02 -1.14 1.40
CA GLY A 56 -3.78 -0.35 1.31
C GLY A 56 -3.91 1.04 1.90
N ARG A 57 -5.11 1.65 1.84
CA ARG A 57 -5.40 2.95 2.46
C ARG A 57 -5.48 2.84 3.98
N THR A 58 -6.19 1.85 4.52
CA THR A 58 -6.24 1.58 5.96
C THR A 58 -4.84 1.41 6.57
N LEU A 59 -3.92 0.75 5.85
CA LEU A 59 -2.53 0.57 6.27
C LEU A 59 -1.76 1.87 6.50
N ILE A 60 -1.93 2.86 5.61
CA ILE A 60 -1.18 4.11 5.70
C ILE A 60 -1.85 5.12 6.65
N GLU A 61 -3.18 5.02 6.82
CA GLU A 61 -3.96 5.82 7.76
C GLU A 61 -3.83 5.33 9.21
N GLY A 62 -3.75 4.01 9.44
CA GLY A 62 -3.54 3.43 10.77
C GLY A 62 -2.15 3.64 11.36
N ARG A 63 -1.22 4.24 10.61
CA ARG A 63 0.20 4.45 10.99
C ARG A 63 0.61 5.93 11.01
N THR A 64 -0.35 6.84 11.20
CA THR A 64 -0.13 8.29 11.38
C THR A 64 0.14 8.66 12.82
#